data_AF-A0A953IZ49-F1
#
_entry.id   AF-A0A953IZ49-F1
#
_cell.length_a   1.000
_cell.length_b   1.000
_cell.length_c   1.000
_cell.angle_alpha   90.00
_cell.angle_beta   90.00
_cell.angle_gamma   90.00
#
_symmetry.space_group_name_H-M   'P 1'
#
loop_
_entity.id
_entity.type
_entity.pdbx_description
1 polymer ?
#
loop_
_entity_poly.entity_id
_entity_poly.type
_entity_poly.pdbx_seq_one_letter_code
_entity_poly.pdbx_strand_id
1 'polypeptide(L)'
;MNITTPENAPPDAAQRRAAPPVVVYAVDKVPAYDRSFYERVRSDLTKVAETVVPPREARVFSVPAGHVFRIVSVEGPQVGDLNLWNANDLSERFFSGKTRALHATHVSTGDRLWSTLPSLRPLATITHDTLAWYGFDDDGGGVHDVIGTRCDPYTQLLLNGTEYHHCCHSNLTRAMAAHLDVPLPEAEAHIH
;
A
#
# COMPACT_ATOMS: atom_id res chain seq x y z
N MET A 1 -20.19 7.06 16.87
CA MET A 1 -20.12 5.74 17.55
C MET A 1 -20.90 5.84 18.85
N ASN A 2 -21.93 5.01 19.04
CA ASN A 2 -22.54 4.81 20.36
C ASN A 2 -21.53 4.04 21.21
N ILE A 3 -20.65 4.75 21.92
CA ILE A 3 -19.91 4.15 23.03
C ILE A 3 -20.91 4.08 24.17
N THR A 4 -21.70 3.01 24.20
CA THR A 4 -22.42 2.61 25.41
C THR A 4 -21.41 2.52 26.54
N THR A 5 -21.76 3.07 27.70
CA THR A 5 -21.02 2.90 28.94
C THR A 5 -20.64 1.42 29.07
N PRO A 6 -19.36 1.05 29.23
CA PRO A 6 -18.96 -0.34 29.24
C PRO A 6 -19.66 -1.04 30.40
N GLU A 7 -20.68 -1.85 30.08
CA GLU A 7 -21.32 -2.73 31.04
C GLU A 7 -20.22 -3.62 31.65
N ASN A 8 -20.16 -3.67 32.99
CA ASN A 8 -19.23 -4.49 33.77
C ASN A 8 -17.74 -4.08 33.70
N ALA A 9 -17.42 -2.79 33.59
CA ALA A 9 -16.03 -2.35 33.78
C ALA A 9 -15.52 -2.73 35.19
N PRO A 10 -14.35 -3.38 35.34
CA PRO A 10 -13.81 -3.72 36.65
C PRO A 10 -13.38 -2.45 37.41
N PRO A 11 -13.27 -2.49 38.76
CA PRO A 11 -12.90 -1.33 39.57
C PRO A 11 -11.56 -0.67 39.18
N ASP A 12 -10.64 -1.44 38.60
CA ASP A 12 -9.31 -1.01 38.14
C ASP A 12 -9.27 -0.66 36.63
N ALA A 13 -10.42 -0.52 35.95
CA ALA A 13 -10.46 -0.28 34.50
C ALA A 13 -9.68 0.97 34.06
N ALA A 14 -9.72 2.04 34.85
CA ALA A 14 -8.94 3.25 34.58
C ALA A 14 -7.43 2.99 34.62
N GLN A 15 -6.97 2.21 35.61
CA GLN A 15 -5.56 1.81 35.74
C GLN A 15 -5.11 0.96 34.54
N ARG A 16 -5.95 0.03 34.07
CA ARG A 16 -5.64 -0.81 32.89
C ARG A 16 -5.48 0.00 31.61
N ARG A 17 -6.36 1.00 31.39
CA ARG A 17 -6.29 1.88 30.20
C ARG A 17 -5.13 2.87 30.25
N ALA A 18 -4.66 3.22 31.44
CA ALA A 18 -3.54 4.15 31.62
C ALA A 18 -2.16 3.51 31.38
N ALA A 19 -2.10 2.20 31.08
CA ALA A 19 -0.83 1.54 30.75
C ALA A 19 -0.19 2.21 29.51
N PRO A 20 1.12 2.53 29.55
CA PRO A 20 1.79 3.18 28.44
C PRO A 20 1.84 2.24 27.22
N PRO A 21 1.69 2.77 26.00
CA PRO A 21 1.82 1.96 24.79
C PRO A 21 3.26 1.46 24.64
N VAL A 22 3.39 0.25 24.08
CA VAL A 22 4.68 -0.34 23.72
C VAL A 22 4.69 -0.58 22.22
N VAL A 23 5.71 -0.06 21.54
CA VAL A 23 5.92 -0.29 20.10
C VAL A 23 6.28 -1.75 19.88
N VAL A 24 5.51 -2.45 19.03
CA VAL A 24 5.67 -3.90 18.80
C VAL A 24 6.98 -4.21 18.07
N TYR A 25 7.32 -3.41 17.06
CA TYR A 25 8.51 -3.61 16.24
C TYR A 25 9.38 -2.36 16.28
N ALA A 26 10.50 -2.43 16.98
CA ALA A 26 11.55 -1.44 16.81
C ALA A 26 12.25 -1.71 15.46
N VAL A 27 12.30 -0.70 14.60
CA VAL A 27 12.95 -0.78 13.27
C VAL A 27 14.41 -0.34 13.27
N ASP A 28 14.99 -0.15 14.45
CA ASP A 28 16.41 0.17 14.65
C ASP A 28 17.35 -0.87 14.01
N LYS A 29 16.89 -2.12 13.88
CA LYS A 29 17.64 -3.23 13.26
C LYS A 29 17.38 -3.42 11.77
N VAL A 30 16.46 -2.66 11.17
CA VAL A 30 16.30 -2.60 9.72
C VAL A 30 17.39 -1.66 9.18
N PRO A 31 18.08 -1.97 8.06
CA PRO A 31 19.06 -1.05 7.49
C PRO A 31 18.50 0.36 7.38
N ALA A 32 19.24 1.35 7.88
CA ALA A 32 18.80 2.73 7.87
C ALA A 32 18.54 3.21 6.44
N TYR A 33 17.61 4.15 6.28
CA TYR A 33 17.40 4.82 5.00
C TYR A 33 18.61 5.71 4.68
N ASP A 34 19.40 5.32 3.67
CA ASP A 34 20.51 6.14 3.17
C ASP A 34 19.97 7.24 2.24
N ARG A 35 19.55 8.35 2.85
CA ARG A 35 19.02 9.53 2.15
C ARG A 35 19.98 10.02 1.06
N SER A 36 21.27 10.15 1.38
CA SER A 36 22.28 10.65 0.46
C SER A 36 22.44 9.75 -0.76
N PHE A 37 22.37 8.42 -0.58
CA PHE A 37 22.35 7.48 -1.68
C PHE A 37 21.15 7.69 -2.59
N TYR A 38 19.93 7.74 -2.05
CA TYR A 38 18.73 7.90 -2.87
C TYR A 38 18.61 9.27 -3.52
N GLU A 39 19.13 10.33 -2.90
CA GLU A 39 19.25 11.65 -3.53
C GLU A 39 20.18 11.60 -4.75
N ARG A 40 21.33 10.92 -4.66
CA ARG A 40 22.24 10.70 -5.81
C ARG A 40 21.61 9.84 -6.91
N VAL A 41 20.89 8.77 -6.54
CA VAL A 41 20.15 7.96 -7.52
C VAL A 41 19.15 8.82 -8.28
N ARG A 42 18.52 9.79 -7.61
CA ARG A 42 17.49 10.65 -8.21
C ARG A 42 18.03 11.83 -9.00
N SER A 43 19.27 12.26 -8.80
CA SER A 43 19.82 13.47 -9.44
C SER A 43 20.08 13.32 -10.94
N ASP A 44 20.19 12.09 -11.44
CA ASP A 44 20.53 11.81 -12.85
C ASP A 44 19.60 10.74 -13.47
N LEU A 45 18.30 10.83 -13.16
CA LEU A 45 17.32 9.90 -13.71
C LEU A 45 17.02 10.22 -15.18
N THR A 46 17.17 9.21 -16.04
CA THR A 46 16.66 9.26 -17.41
C THR A 46 15.32 8.54 -17.49
N LYS A 47 14.29 9.19 -18.05
CA LYS A 47 12.98 8.56 -18.30
C LYS A 47 13.13 7.56 -19.45
N VAL A 48 12.84 6.29 -19.18
CA VAL A 48 12.94 5.20 -20.18
C VAL A 48 11.59 4.67 -20.66
N ALA A 49 10.52 4.88 -19.88
CA ALA A 49 9.17 4.42 -20.21
C ALA A 49 8.12 5.30 -19.52
N GLU A 50 6.87 5.19 -20.00
CA GLU A 50 5.69 5.83 -19.41
C GLU A 50 4.46 4.95 -19.62
N THR A 51 3.61 4.90 -18.59
CA THR A 51 2.33 4.22 -18.64
C THR A 51 1.27 5.16 -18.07
N VAL A 52 0.33 5.59 -18.90
CA VAL A 52 -0.85 6.35 -18.46
C VAL A 52 -1.95 5.37 -18.06
N VAL A 53 -2.44 5.48 -16.83
CA VAL A 53 -3.55 4.67 -16.31
C VAL A 53 -4.85 5.47 -16.48
N PRO A 54 -5.79 5.04 -17.35
CA PRO A 54 -7.06 5.75 -17.50
C PRO A 54 -7.89 5.70 -16.20
N PRO A 55 -8.78 6.67 -15.98
CA PRO A 55 -9.72 6.61 -14.86
C PRO A 55 -10.53 5.32 -14.87
N ARG A 56 -10.69 4.69 -13.69
CA ARG A 56 -11.44 3.43 -13.50
C ARG A 56 -10.84 2.21 -14.23
N GLU A 57 -9.56 2.26 -14.54
CA GLU A 57 -8.80 1.15 -15.12
C GLU A 57 -7.50 0.93 -14.35
N ALA A 58 -6.80 -0.16 -14.67
CA ALA A 58 -5.45 -0.43 -14.18
C ALA A 58 -4.50 -0.77 -15.34
N ARG A 59 -3.19 -0.67 -15.08
CA ARG A 59 -2.14 -1.11 -16.01
C ARG A 59 -1.05 -1.83 -15.23
N VAL A 60 -0.40 -2.79 -15.88
CA VAL A 60 0.80 -3.45 -15.37
C VAL A 60 2.01 -2.86 -16.10
N PHE A 61 3.10 -2.64 -15.36
CA PHE A 61 4.39 -2.23 -15.91
C PHE A 61 5.52 -2.90 -15.12
N SER A 62 6.64 -3.15 -15.77
CA SER A 62 7.80 -3.81 -15.18
C SER A 62 8.91 -2.80 -14.85
N VAL A 63 9.52 -2.95 -13.68
CA VAL A 63 10.63 -2.09 -13.22
C VAL A 63 11.80 -3.00 -12.86
N PRO A 64 12.92 -2.96 -13.61
CA PRO A 64 14.09 -3.76 -13.25
C PRO A 64 14.67 -3.32 -11.90
N ALA A 65 15.32 -4.24 -11.19
CA ALA A 65 16.01 -3.90 -9.96
C ALA A 65 17.02 -2.75 -10.18
N GLY A 66 17.07 -1.80 -9.25
CA GLY A 66 17.89 -0.60 -9.35
C GLY A 66 17.27 0.55 -10.15
N HIS A 67 16.13 0.35 -10.82
CA HIS A 67 15.39 1.44 -11.48
C HIS A 67 14.40 2.11 -10.52
N VAL A 68 13.91 3.28 -10.91
CA VAL A 68 12.93 4.07 -10.18
C VAL A 68 11.67 4.19 -11.01
N PHE A 69 10.50 4.00 -10.40
CA PHE A 69 9.21 4.39 -10.97
C PHE A 69 8.61 5.55 -10.17
N ARG A 70 7.79 6.36 -10.82
CA ARG A 70 7.12 7.52 -10.23
C ARG A 70 5.65 7.47 -10.60
N ILE A 71 4.77 7.56 -9.59
CA ILE A 71 3.34 7.78 -9.78
C ILE A 71 3.11 9.28 -9.69
N VAL A 72 2.43 9.85 -10.68
CA VAL A 72 2.21 11.30 -10.81
C VAL A 72 0.72 11.54 -10.96
N SER A 73 0.16 12.41 -10.12
CA SER A 73 -1.19 12.93 -10.36
C SER A 73 -1.14 13.85 -11.59
N VAL A 74 -2.00 13.53 -12.56
CA VAL A 74 -2.15 14.28 -13.80
C VAL A 74 -3.62 14.70 -13.94
N GLU A 75 -3.86 15.81 -14.62
CA GLU A 75 -5.19 16.38 -14.89
C GLU A 75 -5.99 16.85 -13.65
N GLY A 76 -6.07 16.05 -12.59
CA GLY A 76 -6.77 16.39 -11.35
C GLY A 76 -6.48 15.42 -10.18
N PRO A 77 -7.11 15.66 -9.02
CA PRO A 77 -6.94 14.83 -7.83
C PRO A 77 -7.46 13.41 -8.06
N GLN A 78 -6.61 12.41 -7.84
CA GLN A 78 -6.94 11.00 -8.02
C GLN A 78 -6.08 10.14 -7.09
N VAL A 79 -6.71 9.20 -6.38
CA VAL A 79 -6.03 8.15 -5.61
C VAL A 79 -5.74 6.94 -6.51
N GLY A 80 -4.77 6.11 -6.15
CA GLY A 80 -4.47 4.88 -6.89
C GLY A 80 -4.18 3.72 -5.96
N ASP A 81 -4.73 2.55 -6.27
CA ASP A 81 -4.42 1.29 -5.59
C ASP A 81 -3.22 0.64 -6.27
N LEU A 82 -2.18 0.33 -5.50
CA LEU A 82 -0.94 -0.26 -5.99
C LEU A 82 -0.80 -1.70 -5.49
N ASN A 83 -0.47 -2.61 -6.39
CA ASN A 83 0.07 -3.93 -6.07
C ASN A 83 1.48 -4.04 -6.67
N LEU A 84 2.36 -4.78 -6.00
CA LEU A 84 3.72 -5.07 -6.45
C LEU A 84 3.98 -6.57 -6.33
N TRP A 85 4.66 -7.12 -7.33
CA TRP A 85 5.10 -8.52 -7.36
C TRP A 85 6.58 -8.58 -7.72
N ASN A 86 7.26 -9.63 -7.28
CA ASN A 86 8.52 -10.02 -7.88
C ASN A 86 8.24 -10.46 -9.33
N ALA A 87 8.93 -9.83 -10.29
CA ALA A 87 8.70 -10.08 -11.72
C ALA A 87 8.97 -11.54 -12.15
N ASN A 88 9.76 -12.29 -11.36
CA ASN A 88 10.08 -13.70 -11.64
C ASN A 88 9.36 -14.68 -10.71
N ASP A 89 8.55 -14.19 -9.75
CA ASP A 89 7.81 -15.03 -8.80
C ASP A 89 6.61 -14.25 -8.23
N LEU A 90 5.43 -14.48 -8.80
CA LEU A 90 4.19 -13.80 -8.38
C LEU A 90 3.69 -14.22 -6.98
N SER A 91 4.25 -15.28 -6.39
CA SER A 91 3.93 -15.65 -5.02
C SER A 91 4.55 -14.67 -4.00
N GLU A 92 5.68 -14.06 -4.37
CA GLU A 92 6.29 -12.95 -3.65
C GLU A 92 5.68 -11.62 -4.09
N ARG A 93 4.84 -11.04 -3.23
CA ARG A 93 4.12 -9.80 -3.51
C ARG A 93 4.08 -8.86 -2.33
N PHE A 94 3.61 -7.63 -2.54
CA PHE A 94 3.47 -6.63 -1.50
C PHE A 94 2.65 -7.14 -0.32
N PHE A 95 3.13 -6.88 0.89
CA PHE A 95 2.50 -7.29 2.14
C PHE A 95 2.20 -6.07 3.01
N SER A 96 1.05 -5.44 2.74
CA SER A 96 0.58 -4.24 3.46
C SER A 96 0.55 -4.43 4.98
N GLY A 97 0.06 -5.58 5.46
CA GLY A 97 -0.04 -5.86 6.90
C GLY A 97 1.32 -5.87 7.63
N LYS A 98 2.37 -6.42 7.01
CA LYS A 98 3.71 -6.42 7.62
C LYS A 98 4.40 -5.07 7.43
N THR A 99 4.18 -4.41 6.31
CA THR A 99 4.62 -3.03 6.06
C THR A 99 4.05 -2.10 7.13
N ARG A 100 2.75 -2.18 7.41
CA ARG A 100 2.07 -1.42 8.48
C ARG A 100 2.66 -1.66 9.86
N ALA A 101 2.98 -2.92 10.15
CA ALA A 101 3.51 -3.29 11.46
C ALA A 101 4.94 -2.79 11.68
N LEU A 102 5.76 -2.73 10.63
CA LEU A 102 7.13 -2.23 10.69
C LEU A 102 7.19 -0.70 10.60
N HIS A 103 6.31 -0.09 9.81
CA HIS A 103 6.27 1.36 9.60
C HIS A 103 5.13 1.96 10.42
N ALA A 104 4.02 2.33 9.77
CA ALA A 104 2.86 2.92 10.40
C ALA A 104 1.60 2.63 9.56
N THR A 105 0.48 3.27 9.92
CA THR A 105 -0.76 3.22 9.14
C THR A 105 -0.60 3.77 7.72
N HIS A 106 0.33 4.69 7.53
CA HIS A 106 0.66 5.35 6.27
C HIS A 106 2.16 5.29 6.04
N VAL A 107 2.60 5.36 4.79
CA VAL A 107 4.02 5.29 4.41
C VAL A 107 4.47 6.53 3.65
N SER A 108 5.69 6.98 3.88
CA SER A 108 6.27 8.12 3.16
C SER A 108 7.78 7.90 2.91
N THR A 109 8.51 8.97 2.58
CA THR A 109 9.93 8.92 2.22
C THR A 109 10.74 8.21 3.30
N GLY A 110 11.46 7.16 2.90
CA GLY A 110 12.27 6.32 3.78
C GLY A 110 11.64 4.97 4.11
N ASP A 111 10.31 4.86 4.00
CA ASP A 111 9.60 3.61 4.25
C ASP A 111 9.75 2.64 3.07
N ARG A 112 9.50 1.36 3.37
CA ARG A 112 9.69 0.25 2.44
C ARG A 112 8.39 -0.51 2.28
N LEU A 113 8.11 -0.91 1.05
CA LEU A 113 7.02 -1.82 0.74
C LEU A 113 7.57 -3.25 0.82
N TRP A 114 7.22 -3.98 1.87
CA TRP A 114 7.78 -5.30 2.17
C TRP A 114 7.04 -6.40 1.44
N SER A 115 7.74 -7.48 1.08
CA SER A 115 7.14 -8.67 0.49
C SER A 115 6.51 -9.62 1.51
N THR A 116 5.69 -10.54 1.01
CA THR A 116 5.08 -11.65 1.74
C THR A 116 6.11 -12.59 2.36
N LEU A 117 5.67 -13.38 3.36
CA LEU A 117 6.45 -14.49 3.88
C LEU A 117 6.51 -15.62 2.85
N PRO A 118 7.61 -16.39 2.76
CA PRO A 118 8.79 -16.36 3.65
C PRO A 118 9.86 -15.33 3.28
N SER A 119 9.75 -14.63 2.14
CA SER A 119 10.82 -13.77 1.62
C SER A 119 11.11 -12.54 2.48
N LEU A 120 10.07 -11.86 2.97
CA LEU A 120 10.14 -10.69 3.85
C LEU A 120 11.31 -9.74 3.54
N ARG A 121 11.33 -9.21 2.32
CA ARG A 121 12.34 -8.24 1.89
C ARG A 121 11.70 -6.99 1.29
N PRO A 122 12.43 -5.87 1.20
CA PRO A 122 11.93 -4.70 0.51
C PRO A 122 11.73 -5.00 -0.99
N LEU A 123 10.53 -4.77 -1.51
CA LEU A 123 10.24 -4.74 -2.95
C LEU A 123 10.53 -3.36 -3.53
N ALA A 124 10.20 -2.31 -2.78
CA ALA A 124 10.45 -0.92 -3.14
C ALA A 124 10.76 -0.08 -1.88
N THR A 125 11.48 1.01 -2.07
CA THR A 125 11.71 2.06 -1.04
C THR A 125 11.14 3.37 -1.57
N ILE A 126 10.36 4.08 -0.75
CA ILE A 126 9.84 5.40 -1.12
C ILE A 126 10.99 6.39 -0.99
N THR A 127 11.43 6.94 -2.11
CA THR A 127 12.56 7.89 -2.17
C THR A 127 12.13 9.35 -2.25
N HIS A 128 10.83 9.58 -2.47
CA HIS A 128 10.22 10.90 -2.48
C HIS A 128 8.73 10.83 -2.26
N ASP A 129 8.21 11.84 -1.60
CA ASP A 129 6.80 12.10 -1.46
C ASP A 129 6.58 13.62 -1.43
N THR A 130 5.88 14.15 -2.43
CA THR A 130 5.56 15.57 -2.52
C THR A 130 4.47 16.01 -1.54
N LEU A 131 3.77 15.04 -0.93
CA LEU A 131 2.74 15.25 0.09
C LEU A 131 3.26 14.95 1.51
N ALA A 132 4.56 14.73 1.69
CA ALA A 132 5.15 14.41 2.99
C ALA A 132 4.90 15.50 4.06
N TRP A 133 4.61 16.74 3.64
CA TRP A 133 4.25 17.84 4.52
C TRP A 133 2.88 17.65 5.21
N TYR A 134 2.02 16.77 4.72
CA TYR A 134 0.66 16.57 5.24
C TYR A 134 0.68 16.05 6.68
N GLY A 135 1.58 15.11 6.99
CA GLY A 135 1.64 14.48 8.30
C GLY A 135 0.35 13.76 8.66
N PHE A 136 -0.21 14.08 9.84
CA PHE A 136 -1.53 13.63 10.26
C PHE A 136 -2.39 14.85 10.60
N ASP A 137 -3.62 14.86 10.12
CA ASP A 137 -4.60 15.91 10.45
C ASP A 137 -5.26 15.69 11.83
N ASP A 138 -6.13 16.61 12.24
CA ASP A 138 -6.79 16.62 13.55
C ASP A 138 -7.71 15.41 13.77
N ASP A 139 -8.16 14.76 12.70
CA ASP A 139 -8.97 13.54 12.74
C ASP A 139 -8.11 12.26 12.72
N GLY A 140 -6.78 12.41 12.64
CA GLY A 140 -5.81 11.31 12.51
C GLY A 140 -5.70 10.76 11.09
N GLY A 141 -6.17 11.50 10.09
CA GLY A 141 -6.05 11.18 8.67
C GLY A 141 -4.63 11.42 8.14
N GLY A 142 -4.20 10.58 7.20
CA GLY A 142 -2.91 10.68 6.50
C GLY A 142 -3.05 10.32 5.02
N VAL A 143 -1.95 10.33 4.28
CA VAL A 143 -1.89 9.95 2.85
C VAL A 143 -1.00 8.73 2.63
N HIS A 144 -1.25 7.98 1.55
CA HIS A 144 -0.53 6.74 1.20
C HIS A 144 -0.71 5.64 2.26
N ASP A 145 -1.96 5.25 2.46
CA ASP A 145 -2.31 4.27 3.48
C ASP A 145 -1.87 2.84 3.14
N VAL A 146 -1.64 2.05 4.18
CA VAL A 146 -1.47 0.59 4.12
C VAL A 146 -2.42 -0.11 5.09
N ILE A 147 -3.56 0.53 5.40
CA ILE A 147 -4.58 0.02 6.32
C ILE A 147 -5.79 -0.56 5.60
N GLY A 148 -6.09 -0.05 4.39
CA GLY A 148 -7.15 -0.56 3.54
C GLY A 148 -6.80 -1.91 2.91
N THR A 149 -7.78 -2.45 2.19
CA THR A 149 -7.59 -3.61 1.30
C THR A 149 -7.60 -3.14 -0.16
N ARG A 150 -8.79 -2.70 -0.62
CA ARG A 150 -9.13 -2.07 -1.90
C ARG A 150 -10.65 -2.01 -2.00
N CYS A 151 -11.20 -1.17 -2.88
CA CYS A 151 -12.60 -1.36 -3.25
C CYS A 151 -12.73 -2.63 -4.12
N ASP A 152 -13.77 -3.42 -3.85
CA ASP A 152 -13.98 -4.71 -4.47
C ASP A 152 -15.47 -4.93 -4.83
N PRO A 153 -15.77 -5.70 -5.89
CA PRO A 153 -17.15 -5.92 -6.34
C PRO A 153 -17.98 -6.75 -5.35
N TYR A 154 -17.34 -7.55 -4.50
CA TYR A 154 -18.01 -8.44 -3.56
C TYR A 154 -18.62 -7.65 -2.41
N THR A 155 -17.87 -6.72 -1.85
CA THR A 155 -18.32 -5.79 -0.81
C THR A 155 -19.38 -4.86 -1.35
N GLN A 156 -19.24 -4.39 -2.59
CA GLN A 156 -20.28 -3.60 -3.27
C GLN A 156 -21.59 -4.40 -3.40
N LEU A 157 -21.52 -5.65 -3.84
CA LEU A 157 -22.69 -6.52 -3.94
C LEU A 157 -23.31 -6.79 -2.57
N LEU A 158 -22.49 -7.09 -1.56
CA LEU A 158 -22.94 -7.37 -0.19
C LEU A 158 -23.69 -6.19 0.43
N LEU A 159 -23.15 -4.97 0.31
CA LEU A 159 -23.69 -3.80 0.98
C LEU A 159 -24.81 -3.11 0.19
N ASN A 160 -24.71 -3.10 -1.14
CA ASN A 160 -25.57 -2.30 -2.01
C ASN A 160 -26.42 -3.15 -2.97
N GLY A 161 -26.27 -4.47 -2.99
CA GLY A 161 -27.05 -5.36 -3.85
C GLY A 161 -26.84 -5.14 -5.35
N THR A 162 -25.73 -4.49 -5.74
CA THR A 162 -25.46 -4.10 -7.13
C THR A 162 -24.14 -4.66 -7.61
N GLU A 163 -24.12 -5.14 -8.85
CA GLU A 163 -22.88 -5.53 -9.53
C GLU A 163 -22.20 -4.29 -10.11
N TYR A 164 -20.92 -4.11 -9.78
CA TYR A 164 -20.10 -3.02 -10.29
C TYR A 164 -18.72 -3.55 -10.68
N HIS A 165 -18.32 -3.34 -11.93
CA HIS A 165 -17.14 -4.00 -12.51
C HIS A 165 -15.89 -3.12 -12.59
N HIS A 166 -15.95 -1.89 -12.06
CA HIS A 166 -14.83 -0.93 -12.13
C HIS A 166 -14.23 -0.60 -10.75
N CYS A 167 -14.44 -1.48 -9.77
CA CYS A 167 -13.67 -1.48 -8.53
C CYS A 167 -12.17 -1.74 -8.81
N CYS A 168 -11.28 -1.21 -7.96
CA CYS A 168 -9.84 -1.42 -8.05
C CYS A 168 -9.49 -2.91 -8.12
N HIS A 169 -10.15 -3.76 -7.32
CA HIS A 169 -10.00 -5.22 -7.43
C HIS A 169 -10.22 -5.73 -8.87
N SER A 170 -11.37 -5.40 -9.47
CA SER A 170 -11.71 -5.84 -10.83
C SER A 170 -10.74 -5.26 -11.87
N ASN A 171 -10.33 -4.01 -11.71
CA ASN A 171 -9.39 -3.34 -12.62
C ASN A 171 -8.01 -4.04 -12.58
N LEU A 172 -7.49 -4.31 -11.39
CA LEU A 172 -6.23 -5.02 -11.18
C LEU A 172 -6.30 -6.44 -11.73
N THR A 173 -7.37 -7.19 -11.45
CA THR A 173 -7.58 -8.55 -11.98
C THR A 173 -7.54 -8.57 -13.51
N ARG A 174 -8.28 -7.66 -14.19
CA ARG A 174 -8.27 -7.59 -15.66
C ARG A 174 -6.90 -7.20 -16.22
N ALA A 175 -6.22 -6.23 -15.61
CA ALA A 175 -4.91 -5.79 -16.06
C ALA A 175 -3.86 -6.91 -15.90
N MET A 176 -3.92 -7.66 -14.81
CA MET A 176 -3.03 -8.79 -14.54
C MET A 176 -3.32 -9.97 -15.47
N ALA A 177 -4.59 -10.32 -15.69
CA ALA A 177 -4.98 -11.36 -16.62
C ALA A 177 -4.47 -11.09 -18.04
N ALA A 178 -4.63 -9.85 -18.52
CA ALA A 178 -4.12 -9.43 -19.82
C ALA A 178 -2.58 -9.44 -19.88
N HIS A 179 -1.89 -9.13 -18.78
CA HIS A 179 -0.43 -9.13 -18.72
C HIS A 179 0.16 -10.54 -18.75
N LEU A 180 -0.47 -11.49 -18.07
CA LEU A 180 -0.02 -12.88 -17.99
C LEU A 180 -0.56 -13.77 -19.11
N ASP A 181 -1.56 -13.29 -19.88
CA ASP A 181 -2.32 -14.08 -20.85
C ASP A 181 -2.99 -15.31 -20.21
N VAL A 182 -3.68 -15.10 -19.08
CA VAL A 182 -4.36 -16.15 -18.31
C VAL A 182 -5.83 -15.80 -18.03
N PRO A 183 -6.69 -16.78 -17.70
CA PRO A 183 -8.07 -16.53 -17.29
C PRO A 183 -8.18 -15.62 -16.05
N LEU A 184 -9.27 -14.84 -15.98
CA LEU A 184 -9.53 -13.91 -14.86
C LEU A 184 -9.43 -14.56 -13.47
N PRO A 185 -9.99 -15.76 -13.20
CA PRO A 185 -9.91 -16.37 -11.88
C PRO A 185 -8.48 -16.73 -11.45
N GLU A 186 -7.61 -17.03 -12.41
CA GLU A 186 -6.20 -17.31 -12.14
C GLU A 186 -5.46 -16.02 -11.77
N ALA A 187 -5.68 -14.94 -12.53
CA ALA A 187 -5.11 -13.63 -12.24
C ALA A 187 -5.61 -13.05 -10.91
N GLU A 188 -6.89 -13.24 -10.58
CA GLU A 188 -7.52 -12.74 -9.36
C GLU A 188 -6.82 -13.25 -8.10
N ALA A 189 -6.38 -14.52 -8.11
CA ALA A 189 -5.68 -15.14 -7.00
C ALA A 189 -4.35 -14.45 -6.64
N HIS A 190 -3.80 -13.65 -7.55
CA HIS A 190 -2.58 -12.88 -7.32
C HIS A 190 -2.81 -11.47 -6.79
N ILE A 191 -4.05 -10.96 -6.80
CA ILE A 191 -4.36 -9.59 -6.38
C ILE A 191 -4.36 -9.49 -4.86
N HIS A 192 -3.46 -8.66 -4.32
CA HIS A 192 -3.25 -8.42 -2.89
C HIS A 192 -4.14 -7.31 -2.36
#